data_AF-A0A530LI65-F1
#
_entry.id   AF-A0A530LI65-F1
#
_cell.length_a   1.000
_cell.length_b   1.000
_cell.length_c   1.000
_cell.angle_alpha   90.00
_cell.angle_beta   90.00
_cell.angle_gamma   90.00
#
_symmetry.space_group_name_H-M   'P 1'
#
loop_
_entity.id
_entity.type
_entity.pdbx_description
1 polymer ?
#
loop_
_entity_poly.entity_id
_entity_poly.type
_entity_poly.pdbx_seq_one_letter_code
_entity_poly.pdbx_strand_id
1 'polypeptide(L)'
;AKPAAPAEAPRPAPAARSPLHVVESLNSLSVDIARAIDHDASIELWNRYRRGERDVFTRRLYTLKGQQTFDEIRRKYQSEAEFRAAVDRYCDDFEKLLKDVSRNDRDNIMAQTYLTSDTGKVYTMLAHASGRLH
;
A
#
# COMPACT_ATOMS: atom_id res chain seq x y z
N ALA A 1 39.62 36.88 36.66
CA ALA A 1 38.75 35.69 36.66
C ALA A 1 37.80 35.77 35.47
N LYS A 2 37.64 34.68 34.70
CA LYS A 2 36.85 34.63 33.44
C LYS A 2 35.35 34.42 33.74
N PRO A 3 34.42 35.00 32.94
CA PRO A 3 32.99 34.75 33.08
C PRO A 3 32.58 33.41 32.44
N ALA A 4 31.63 32.72 33.06
CA ALA A 4 31.09 31.43 32.64
C ALA A 4 30.10 31.59 31.48
N ALA A 5 30.19 30.72 30.48
CA ALA A 5 29.28 30.64 29.35
C ALA A 5 27.97 29.91 29.73
N PRO A 6 26.81 30.26 29.15
CA PRO A 6 25.55 29.54 29.38
C PRO A 6 25.54 28.20 28.65
N ALA A 7 25.11 27.15 29.33
CA ALA A 7 24.91 25.83 28.76
C ALA A 7 23.78 25.84 27.71
N GLU A 8 24.10 25.39 26.50
CA GLU A 8 23.14 25.16 25.41
C GLU A 8 22.22 23.98 25.77
N ALA A 9 20.91 24.23 25.82
CA ALA A 9 19.91 23.20 26.08
C ALA A 9 19.83 22.20 24.91
N PRO A 10 19.57 20.89 25.16
CA PRO A 10 19.48 19.89 24.11
C PRO A 10 18.29 20.18 23.19
N ARG A 11 18.56 20.29 21.88
CA ARG A 11 17.52 20.39 20.85
C ARG A 11 16.70 19.10 20.84
N PRO A 12 15.35 19.16 20.82
CA PRO A 12 14.53 17.95 20.76
C PRO A 12 14.81 17.21 19.45
N ALA A 13 15.16 15.92 19.57
CA ALA A 13 15.27 15.01 18.43
C ALA A 13 13.91 14.96 17.69
N PRO A 14 13.90 14.84 16.35
CA PRO A 14 12.65 14.78 15.60
C PRO A 14 11.86 13.57 16.11
N ALA A 15 10.65 13.83 16.62
CA ALA A 15 9.76 12.80 17.12
C ALA A 15 9.62 11.72 16.05
N ALA A 16 10.09 10.51 16.35
CA ALA A 16 9.80 9.33 15.55
C ALA A 16 8.28 9.30 15.36
N ARG A 17 7.83 9.25 14.11
CA ARG A 17 6.40 9.15 13.81
C ARG A 17 5.88 7.92 14.57
N SER A 18 4.76 8.11 15.26
CA SER A 18 4.15 7.04 16.04
C SER A 18 3.51 6.04 15.08
N PRO A 19 3.46 4.72 15.39
CA PRO A 19 2.80 3.71 14.55
C PRO A 19 1.36 4.06 14.16
N LEU A 20 0.65 4.78 15.03
CA LEU A 20 -0.70 5.30 14.79
C LEU A 20 -0.74 6.30 13.63
N HIS A 21 0.26 7.18 13.51
CA HIS A 21 0.35 8.17 12.44
C HIS A 21 0.56 7.52 11.07
N VAL A 22 1.23 6.38 11.00
CA VAL A 22 1.43 5.64 9.75
C VAL A 22 0.16 4.92 9.31
N VAL A 23 -0.58 4.33 10.26
CA VAL A 23 -1.91 3.75 9.99
C VAL A 23 -2.88 4.83 9.52
N GLU A 24 -2.86 6.00 10.14
CA GLU A 24 -3.69 7.14 9.73
C GLU A 24 -3.29 7.68 8.35
N SER A 25 -1.99 7.72 8.05
CA SER A 25 -1.49 8.07 6.71
C SER A 25 -1.94 7.09 5.64
N LEU A 26 -1.91 5.78 5.93
CA LEU A 26 -2.46 4.76 5.03
C LEU A 26 -3.96 4.91 4.87
N ASN A 27 -4.71 5.13 5.95
CA ASN A 27 -6.15 5.33 5.90
C ASN A 27 -6.54 6.56 5.06
N SER A 28 -5.80 7.67 5.22
CA SER A 28 -5.97 8.87 4.40
C SER A 28 -5.68 8.60 2.91
N LEU A 29 -4.71 7.74 2.61
CA LEU A 29 -4.36 7.37 1.23
C LEU A 29 -5.33 6.33 0.64
N SER A 30 -5.95 5.47 1.45
CA SER A 30 -6.79 4.36 0.99
C SER A 30 -7.92 4.81 0.07
N VAL A 31 -8.57 5.94 0.37
CA VAL A 31 -9.66 6.46 -0.45
C VAL A 31 -9.15 6.97 -1.81
N ASP A 32 -8.01 7.65 -1.84
CA ASP A 32 -7.39 8.10 -3.09
C ASP A 32 -6.86 6.92 -3.91
N ILE A 33 -6.32 5.90 -3.26
CA ILE A 33 -5.88 4.67 -3.90
C ILE A 33 -7.07 3.87 -4.47
N ALA A 34 -8.17 3.75 -3.75
CA ALA A 34 -9.37 3.05 -4.25
C ALA A 34 -9.93 3.72 -5.52
N ARG A 35 -9.75 5.04 -5.66
CA ARG A 35 -10.10 5.82 -6.86
C ARG A 35 -8.98 5.87 -7.90
N ALA A 36 -7.78 5.38 -7.58
CA ALA A 36 -6.63 5.37 -8.47
C ALA A 36 -6.77 4.34 -9.61
N ILE A 37 -7.66 3.37 -9.43
CA ILE A 37 -7.91 2.29 -10.38
C ILE A 37 -9.41 2.14 -10.62
N ASP A 38 -9.80 2.13 -11.89
CA ASP A 38 -11.17 1.88 -12.30
C ASP A 38 -11.60 0.48 -11.86
N HIS A 39 -12.88 0.32 -11.49
CA HIS A 39 -13.38 -0.97 -11.00
C HIS A 39 -13.31 -2.05 -12.09
N ASP A 40 -13.74 -1.74 -13.31
CA ASP A 40 -13.67 -2.68 -14.44
C ASP A 40 -12.23 -3.06 -14.79
N ALA A 41 -11.30 -2.09 -14.75
CA ALA A 41 -9.88 -2.36 -14.94
C ALA A 41 -9.31 -3.30 -13.86
N SER A 42 -9.79 -3.18 -12.62
CA SER A 42 -9.42 -4.08 -11.51
C SER A 42 -9.93 -5.51 -11.77
N ILE A 43 -11.17 -5.65 -12.24
CA ILE A 43 -11.75 -6.97 -12.59
C ILE A 43 -10.94 -7.61 -13.72
N GLU A 44 -10.68 -6.87 -14.80
CA GLU A 44 -9.94 -7.38 -15.95
C GLU A 44 -8.53 -7.84 -15.56
N LEU A 45 -7.81 -7.00 -14.80
CA LEU A 45 -6.48 -7.31 -14.29
C LEU A 45 -6.43 -8.65 -13.57
N TRP A 46 -7.33 -8.87 -12.61
CA TRP A 46 -7.34 -10.10 -11.80
C TRP A 46 -7.74 -11.31 -12.62
N ASN A 47 -8.63 -11.15 -13.62
CA ASN A 47 -8.96 -12.22 -14.56
C ASN A 47 -7.74 -12.63 -15.40
N ARG A 48 -6.98 -11.65 -15.91
CA ARG A 48 -5.75 -11.90 -16.68
C ARG A 48 -4.69 -12.60 -15.83
N TYR A 49 -4.45 -12.09 -14.62
CA TYR A 49 -3.50 -12.69 -13.67
C TYR A 49 -3.84 -14.15 -13.36
N ARG A 50 -5.12 -14.47 -13.09
CA ARG A 50 -5.58 -15.84 -12.83
C ARG A 50 -5.43 -16.78 -14.02
N ARG A 51 -5.48 -16.26 -15.25
CA ARG A 51 -5.21 -17.04 -16.48
C ARG A 51 -3.71 -17.32 -16.68
N GLY A 52 -2.85 -16.85 -15.78
CA GLY A 52 -1.41 -17.01 -15.85
C GLY A 52 -0.72 -15.98 -16.75
N GLU A 53 -1.43 -14.92 -17.15
CA GLU A 53 -0.79 -13.80 -17.84
C GLU A 53 0.18 -13.11 -16.87
N ARG A 54 1.42 -12.94 -17.31
CA ARG A 54 2.47 -12.25 -16.57
C ARG A 54 2.53 -10.79 -17.01
N ASP A 55 3.17 -9.95 -16.20
CA ASP A 55 3.43 -8.55 -16.54
C ASP A 55 2.14 -7.73 -16.76
N VAL A 56 1.07 -8.12 -16.06
CA VAL A 56 -0.24 -7.46 -16.13
C VAL A 56 -0.32 -6.27 -15.18
N PHE A 57 0.49 -6.25 -14.12
CA PHE A 57 0.55 -5.14 -13.18
C PHE A 57 1.51 -4.09 -13.72
N THR A 58 0.97 -3.20 -14.54
CA THR A 58 1.74 -2.08 -15.10
C THR A 58 1.19 -0.75 -14.63
N ARG A 59 2.01 0.32 -14.71
CA ARG A 59 1.57 1.68 -14.35
C ARG A 59 0.35 2.15 -15.14
N ARG A 60 0.13 1.62 -16.35
CA ARG A 60 -0.98 1.99 -17.25
C ARG A 60 -2.35 1.57 -16.73
N LEU A 61 -2.38 0.64 -15.77
CA LEU A 61 -3.59 0.23 -15.08
C LEU A 61 -4.25 1.38 -14.29
N TYR A 62 -3.46 2.36 -13.87
CA TYR A 62 -3.92 3.43 -13.00
C TYR A 62 -4.34 4.66 -13.80
N THR A 63 -5.33 5.38 -13.27
CA THR A 63 -5.71 6.72 -13.75
C THR A 63 -4.51 7.67 -13.65
N LEU A 64 -4.57 8.83 -14.31
CA LEU A 64 -3.48 9.83 -14.25
C LEU A 64 -3.16 10.24 -12.80
N LYS A 65 -4.18 10.44 -11.96
CA LYS A 65 -3.98 10.71 -10.53
C LYS A 65 -3.40 9.48 -9.83
N GLY A 66 -3.90 8.29 -10.15
CA GLY A 66 -3.41 7.04 -9.60
C GLY A 66 -1.95 6.73 -9.88
N GLN A 67 -1.43 7.12 -11.05
CA GLN A 67 -0.01 7.01 -11.39
C GLN A 67 0.86 7.90 -10.49
N GLN A 68 0.39 9.12 -10.18
CA GLN A 68 1.09 10.00 -9.24
C GLN A 68 1.09 9.41 -7.82
N THR A 69 -0.05 8.86 -7.38
CA THR A 69 -0.16 8.14 -6.10
C THR A 69 0.78 6.95 -6.05
N PHE A 70 0.89 6.17 -7.13
CA PHE A 70 1.82 5.05 -7.24
C PHE A 70 3.27 5.50 -7.05
N ASP A 71 3.70 6.56 -7.75
CA ASP A 71 5.06 7.09 -7.63
C ASP A 71 5.36 7.61 -6.21
N GLU A 72 4.39 8.27 -5.57
CA GLU A 72 4.51 8.72 -4.18
C GLU A 72 4.66 7.55 -3.21
N ILE A 73 3.79 6.53 -3.30
CA ILE A 73 3.84 5.33 -2.46
C ILE A 73 5.18 4.62 -2.65
N ARG A 74 5.62 4.42 -3.89
CA ARG A 74 6.89 3.77 -4.20
C ARG A 74 8.07 4.55 -3.60
N ARG A 75 8.08 5.89 -3.73
CA ARG A 75 9.10 6.74 -3.11
C ARG A 75 9.12 6.57 -1.59
N LYS A 76 7.95 6.69 -0.93
CA LYS A 76 7.82 6.53 0.52
C LYS A 76 8.24 5.15 0.99
N TYR A 77 7.85 4.09 0.29
CA TYR A 77 8.24 2.70 0.61
C TYR A 77 9.76 2.51 0.60
N GLN A 78 10.46 3.15 -0.34
CA GLN A 78 11.92 3.10 -0.42
C GLN A 78 12.59 3.95 0.67
N SER A 79 12.10 5.16 0.95
CA SER A 79 12.76 6.11 1.85
C SER A 79 12.35 6.02 3.32
N GLU A 80 11.17 5.50 3.64
CA GLU A 80 10.58 5.54 4.99
C GLU A 80 10.36 4.13 5.54
N ALA A 81 11.20 3.71 6.49
CA ALA A 81 11.19 2.35 7.04
C ALA A 81 9.86 2.00 7.74
N GLU A 82 9.24 2.95 8.43
CA GLU A 82 7.98 2.73 9.15
C GLU A 82 6.80 2.57 8.17
N PHE A 83 6.76 3.38 7.11
CA PHE A 83 5.77 3.24 6.04
C PHE A 83 5.93 1.89 5.33
N ARG A 84 7.17 1.49 5.06
CA ARG A 84 7.48 0.16 4.49
C ARG A 84 6.91 -0.96 5.35
N ALA A 85 7.19 -0.95 6.65
CA ALA A 85 6.68 -1.96 7.59
C ALA A 85 5.15 -2.00 7.64
N ALA A 86 4.48 -0.85 7.58
CA ALA A 86 3.03 -0.79 7.55
C ALA A 86 2.44 -1.34 6.24
N VAL A 87 3.05 -1.01 5.10
CA VAL A 87 2.67 -1.56 3.79
C VAL A 87 2.88 -3.07 3.74
N ASP A 88 4.02 -3.56 4.21
CA ASP A 88 4.33 -4.99 4.25
C ASP A 88 3.32 -5.74 5.10
N ARG A 89 3.03 -5.23 6.31
CA ARG A 89 2.01 -5.81 7.20
C ARG A 89 0.63 -5.82 6.55
N TYR A 90 0.22 -4.73 5.91
CA TYR A 90 -1.06 -4.65 5.23
C TYR A 90 -1.18 -5.72 4.13
N CYS A 91 -0.14 -5.86 3.30
CA CYS A 91 -0.11 -6.88 2.26
C CYS A 91 -0.19 -8.29 2.85
N ASP A 92 0.62 -8.59 3.86
CA ASP A 92 0.65 -9.90 4.51
C ASP A 92 -0.71 -10.26 5.13
N ASP A 93 -1.38 -9.30 5.79
CA ASP A 93 -2.67 -9.52 6.42
C ASP A 93 -3.79 -9.70 5.37
N PHE A 94 -3.72 -8.97 4.25
CA PHE A 94 -4.65 -9.14 3.13
C PHE A 94 -4.47 -10.49 2.43
N GLU A 95 -3.22 -10.92 2.20
CA GLU A 95 -2.89 -12.22 1.61
C GLU A 95 -3.37 -13.39 2.49
N LYS A 96 -3.24 -13.28 3.82
CA LYS A 96 -3.80 -14.25 4.76
C LYS A 96 -5.32 -14.32 4.65
N LEU A 97 -6.00 -13.18 4.61
CA LEU A 97 -7.44 -13.12 4.42
C LEU A 97 -7.86 -13.80 3.12
N LEU A 98 -7.19 -13.52 2.00
CA LEU A 98 -7.48 -14.19 0.73
C LEU A 98 -7.29 -15.70 0.82
N LYS A 99 -6.23 -16.16 1.48
CA LYS A 99 -5.96 -17.60 1.66
C LYS A 99 -7.05 -18.27 2.49
N ASP A 100 -7.51 -17.64 3.57
CA ASP A 100 -8.53 -18.19 4.44
C ASP A 100 -9.91 -18.21 3.78
N VAL A 101 -10.26 -17.15 3.02
CA VAL A 101 -11.49 -17.12 2.23
C VAL A 101 -11.44 -18.18 1.11
N SER A 102 -10.32 -18.30 0.40
CA SER A 102 -10.15 -19.25 -0.71
C SER A 102 -10.29 -20.71 -0.27
N ARG A 103 -9.93 -21.05 0.98
CA ARG A 103 -10.11 -22.41 1.52
C ARG A 103 -11.56 -22.86 1.58
N ASN A 104 -12.49 -21.90 1.77
CA ASN A 104 -13.91 -22.15 1.91
C ASN A 104 -14.69 -21.85 0.61
N ASP A 105 -14.00 -21.41 -0.45
CA ASP A 105 -14.59 -20.83 -1.66
C ASP A 105 -14.25 -21.68 -2.89
N ARG A 106 -15.08 -22.69 -3.14
CA ARG A 106 -14.88 -23.71 -4.19
C ARG A 106 -14.74 -23.11 -5.59
N ASP A 107 -15.44 -22.01 -5.85
CA ASP A 107 -15.49 -21.33 -7.16
C ASP A 107 -14.63 -20.06 -7.21
N ASN A 108 -13.94 -19.73 -6.11
CA ASN A 108 -13.08 -18.55 -5.97
C ASN A 108 -13.83 -17.21 -6.18
N ILE A 109 -15.14 -17.18 -5.89
CA ILE A 109 -16.04 -16.04 -6.07
C ILE A 109 -15.83 -15.00 -4.94
N MET A 110 -15.70 -15.47 -3.70
CA MET A 110 -15.47 -14.62 -2.55
C MET A 110 -14.11 -13.96 -2.61
N ALA A 111 -13.05 -14.71 -2.92
CA ALA A 111 -11.72 -14.09 -3.05
C ALA A 111 -11.70 -13.05 -4.19
N GLN A 112 -12.42 -13.30 -5.29
CA GLN A 112 -12.57 -12.32 -6.37
C GLN A 112 -13.32 -11.06 -5.90
N THR A 113 -14.37 -11.22 -5.09
CA THR A 113 -15.12 -10.10 -4.51
C THR A 113 -14.22 -9.22 -3.62
N TYR A 114 -13.35 -9.84 -2.83
CA TYR A 114 -12.36 -9.10 -2.04
C TYR A 114 -11.32 -8.40 -2.91
N LEU A 115 -10.81 -9.06 -3.96
CA LEU A 115 -9.80 -8.49 -4.86
C LEU A 115 -10.32 -7.28 -5.66
N THR A 116 -11.61 -7.25 -6.00
CA THR A 116 -12.23 -6.16 -6.78
C THR A 116 -12.83 -5.06 -5.89
N SER A 117 -12.93 -5.29 -4.58
CA SER A 117 -13.33 -4.29 -3.59
C SER A 117 -12.31 -3.16 -3.43
N ASP A 118 -12.70 -2.08 -2.76
CA ASP A 118 -11.82 -0.94 -2.48
C ASP A 118 -10.56 -1.35 -1.69
N THR A 119 -10.67 -2.28 -0.74
CA THR A 119 -9.50 -2.81 -0.02
C THR A 119 -8.60 -3.65 -0.93
N GLY A 120 -9.18 -4.41 -1.87
CA GLY A 120 -8.44 -5.13 -2.90
C GLY A 120 -7.70 -4.20 -3.87
N LYS A 121 -8.28 -3.05 -4.21
CA LYS A 121 -7.62 -2.00 -4.99
C LYS A 121 -6.45 -1.37 -4.24
N VAL A 122 -6.64 -1.10 -2.94
CA VAL A 122 -5.56 -0.63 -2.05
C VAL A 122 -4.43 -1.65 -2.01
N TYR A 123 -4.74 -2.92 -1.76
CA TYR A 123 -3.77 -4.01 -1.81
C TYR A 123 -3.03 -4.05 -3.15
N THR A 124 -3.74 -4.00 -4.28
CA THR A 124 -3.15 -4.04 -5.63
C THR A 124 -2.11 -2.94 -5.81
N MET A 125 -2.45 -1.70 -5.45
CA MET A 125 -1.55 -0.56 -5.54
C MET A 125 -0.31 -0.73 -4.66
N LEU A 126 -0.51 -1.11 -3.40
CA LEU A 126 0.57 -1.26 -2.42
C LEU A 126 1.52 -2.42 -2.77
N ALA A 127 0.98 -3.57 -3.14
CA ALA A 127 1.75 -4.74 -3.53
C ALA A 127 2.53 -4.50 -4.83
N HIS A 128 1.95 -3.77 -5.79
CA HIS A 128 2.67 -3.37 -7.00
C HIS A 128 3.76 -2.30 -6.69
N ALA A 129 3.46 -1.30 -5.88
CA ALA A 129 4.43 -0.25 -5.53
C ALA A 129 5.62 -0.76 -4.70
N SER A 130 5.40 -1.81 -3.89
CA SER A 130 6.44 -2.52 -3.14
C SER A 130 7.23 -3.54 -3.99
N GLY A 131 6.80 -3.81 -5.22
CA GLY A 131 7.45 -4.77 -6.13
C GLY A 131 7.07 -6.24 -5.90
N ARG A 132 6.06 -6.50 -5.06
CA ARG A 132 5.51 -7.86 -4.85
C ARG A 132 4.71 -8.35 -6.06
N LEU A 133 3.99 -7.44 -6.72
CA LEU A 133 3.25 -7.72 -7.97
C LEU A 133 3.97 -7.13 -9.18
N HIS A 134 4.05 -7.92 -10.25
CA HIS A 134 4.62 -7.58 -11.55
C HIS A 134 3.76 -8.19 -12.67
#